data_AF-A0A7C5T7W6-F1
#
_entry.id   AF-A0A7C5T7W6-F1
#
_cell.length_a   1.000
_cell.length_b   1.000
_cell.length_c   1.000
_cell.angle_alpha   90.00
_cell.angle_beta   90.00
_cell.angle_gamma   90.00
#
_symmetry.space_group_name_H-M   'P 1'
#
loop_
_entity.id
_entity.type
_entity.pdbx_description
1 polymer ?
#
loop_
_entity_poly.entity_id
_entity_poly.type
_entity_poly.pdbx_seq_one_letter_code
_entity_poly.pdbx_strand_id
1 'polypeptide(L)' 'MKVIVVGGGIVGLFTAFYLKREGVDVVVVEQGNVG' A
#
# COMPACT_ATOMS: atom_id res chain seq x y z
N MET A 1 -1.93 13.22 -6.53
CA MET A 1 -0.89 12.19 -6.79
C MET A 1 -1.53 10.83 -6.60
N LYS A 2 -1.28 9.87 -7.49
CA LYS A 2 -1.76 8.49 -7.34
C LYS A 2 -0.55 7.56 -7.23
N VAL A 3 -0.56 6.67 -6.24
CA VAL A 3 0.57 5.79 -5.92
C VAL A 3 0.11 4.33 -5.98
N ILE A 4 0.97 3.46 -6.52
CA ILE A 4 0.80 2.02 -6.44
C ILE A 4 1.88 1.44 -5.53
N VAL A 5 1.49 0.59 -4.59
CA VAL A 5 2.40 -0.17 -3.74
C VAL A 5 2.34 -1.63 -4.17
N VAL A 6 3.50 -2.17 -4.55
CA VAL A 6 3.64 -3.57 -4.98
C VAL A 6 4.22 -4.37 -3.81
N GLY A 7 3.45 -5.32 -3.30
CA GLY A 7 3.76 -6.11 -2.11
C GLY A 7 2.80 -5.81 -0.95
N GLY A 8 2.04 -6.81 -0.52
CA GLY A 8 1.04 -6.77 0.55
C GLY A 8 1.53 -7.30 1.90
N GLY A 9 2.85 -7.37 2.11
CA GLY A 9 3.46 -7.70 3.40
C GLY A 9 3.55 -6.49 4.33
N ILE A 10 4.11 -6.70 5.53
CA ILE A 10 4.20 -5.69 6.59
C ILE A 10 4.66 -4.29 6.12
N VAL A 11 5.73 -4.21 5.32
CA VAL A 11 6.26 -2.92 4.86
C VAL A 11 5.28 -2.25 3.91
N GLY A 12 4.79 -2.98 2.90
CA GLY A 12 3.89 -2.42 1.89
C GLY A 12 2.57 -1.94 2.48
N LEU A 13 2.00 -2.69 3.42
CA LEU A 13 0.79 -2.28 4.13
C LEU A 13 0.99 -1.04 5.00
N PHE A 14 2.11 -0.96 5.74
CA PHE A 14 2.42 0.24 6.54
C PHE A 14 2.71 1.46 5.67
N THR A 15 3.42 1.29 4.55
CA THR A 15 3.62 2.35 3.56
C THR A 15 2.28 2.85 3.02
N ALA A 16 1.41 1.94 2.58
CA ALA A 16 0.08 2.28 2.08
C ALA A 16 -0.79 2.97 3.14
N PHE A 17 -0.73 2.50 4.39
CA PHE A 17 -1.44 3.07 5.53
C PHE A 17 -1.05 4.52 5.79
N TYR A 18 0.25 4.83 5.89
CA TYR A 18 0.69 6.20 6.16
C TYR A 18 0.43 7.13 4.97
N LEU A 19 0.66 6.67 3.73
CA LEU A 19 0.29 7.43 2.54
C LEU A 19 -1.21 7.76 2.50
N LYS A 20 -2.07 6.79 2.83
CA LYS A 20 -3.52 7.01 2.87
C LYS A 20 -3.91 8.02 3.95
N ARG A 21 -3.26 7.99 5.11
CA ARG A 21 -3.47 8.97 6.20
C ARG A 21 -3.07 10.39 5.82
N GLU A 22 -2.11 10.54 4.93
CA GLU A 22 -1.71 11.84 4.36
C GLU A 22 -2.61 12.30 3.19
N GLY A 23 -3.66 11.54 2.86
CA GLY A 23 -4.62 11.89 1.81
C GLY A 23 -4.20 11.45 0.40
N VAL A 24 -3.18 10.60 0.27
CA VAL A 24 -2.74 10.07 -1.02
C VAL A 24 -3.73 9.00 -1.52
N ASP A 25 -4.04 9.04 -2.82
CA ASP A 25 -4.77 7.97 -3.51
C ASP A 25 -3.82 6.79 -3.77
N VAL A 26 -3.98 5.72 -2.97
CA VAL A 26 -3.12 4.54 -2.97
C VAL A 26 -3.88 3.31 -3.41
N VAL A 27 -3.24 2.50 -4.26
CA VAL A 27 -3.65 1.13 -4.58
C VAL A 27 -2.53 0.19 -4.15
N VAL A 28 -2.87 -0.89 -3.44
CA VAL A 28 -1.93 -1.97 -3.08
C VAL A 28 -2.21 -3.17 -3.99
N VAL A 29 -1.15 -3.78 -4.54
CA VAL A 29 -1.24 -5.03 -5.29
C VAL A 29 -0.31 -6.06 -4.66
N GLU A 30 -0.81 -7.29 -4.54
CA GLU A 30 -0.09 -8.46 -4.02
C GLU A 30 -0.37 -9.63 -4.96
N GLN A 31 0.65 -10.45 -5.21
CA GLN A 31 0.52 -11.64 -6.06
C GLN A 31 -0.11 -12.82 -5.30
N GLY A 32 0.24 -12.97 -4.03
CA GLY A 32 -0.20 -14.05 -3.15
C GLY A 32 -1.24 -13.61 -2.12
N ASN A 33 -1.00 -13.99 -0.87
CA ASN A 33 -1.86 -13.60 0.24
C ASN A 33 -1.31 -12.36 0.93
N VAL A 34 -2.20 -11.52 1.44
CA VAL A 34 -1.85 -10.38 2.28
C VAL A 34 -1.32 -10.90 3.63
N GLY A 35 -0.24 -10.30 4.14
CA GLY A 35 0.42 -10.71 5.39
C GLY A 35 1.91 -10.40 5.38
#